data_AF-A0A1Y3EQ39-F1
#
_entry.id   AF-A0A1Y3EQ39-F1
#
_cell.length_a   1.000
_cell.length_b   1.000
_cell.length_c   1.000
_cell.angle_alpha   90.00
_cell.angle_beta   90.00
_cell.angle_gamma   90.00
#
_symmetry.space_group_name_H-M   'P 1'
#
loop_
_entity.id
_entity.type
_entity.pdbx_description
1 polymer ?
#
loop_
_entity_poly.entity_id
_entity_poly.type
_entity_poly.pdbx_seq_one_letter_code
_entity_poly.pdbx_strand_id
1 'polypeptide(L)'
;MLETMIRLSTAFAKIRFGKKITTADAEKAYSLLSYAKPQERLDSNEKISFQQSKQRLRQSTQQQSREEDEEDTTQTPAISVDRFSAFRRHLRQAFDNRRTELMSKDEAIASIQEQASNNRYSNGEIVAALERLSDENSIMMADGNIFLI
;
A
#
# COMPACT_ATOMS: atom_id res chain seq x y z
N MET A 1 0.73 25.90 -0.78
CA MET A 1 -0.14 25.55 0.37
C MET A 1 -1.38 26.44 0.49
N LEU A 2 -1.31 27.73 0.15
CA LEU A 2 -2.48 28.62 0.18
C LEU A 2 -3.57 28.20 -0.82
N GLU A 3 -3.20 27.94 -2.07
CA GLU A 3 -4.13 27.56 -3.15
C GLU A 3 -4.87 26.24 -2.86
N THR A 4 -4.15 25.24 -2.32
CA THR A 4 -4.72 23.96 -1.91
C THR A 4 -5.74 24.13 -0.80
N MET A 5 -5.45 25.00 0.17
CA MET A 5 -6.35 25.28 1.29
C MET A 5 -7.64 25.99 0.83
N ILE A 6 -7.54 26.92 -0.13
CA ILE A 6 -8.70 27.60 -0.72
C ILE A 6 -9.59 26.61 -1.49
N ARG A 7 -9.00 25.74 -2.31
CA ARG A 7 -9.74 24.74 -3.10
C ARG A 7 -10.49 23.75 -2.20
N LEU A 8 -9.82 23.21 -1.18
CA LEU A 8 -10.43 22.28 -0.23
C LEU A 8 -11.55 22.95 0.58
N SER A 9 -11.32 24.15 1.11
CA SER A 9 -12.35 24.90 1.86
C SER A 9 -13.58 25.20 1.00
N THR A 10 -13.37 25.52 -0.27
CA THR A 10 -14.45 25.76 -1.23
C THR A 10 -15.20 24.46 -1.58
N ALA A 11 -14.50 23.33 -1.70
CA ALA A 11 -15.10 22.02 -1.92
C ALA A 11 -15.98 21.61 -0.74
N PHE A 12 -15.50 21.77 0.50
CA PHE A 12 -16.30 21.48 1.71
C PHE A 12 -17.56 22.36 1.82
N ALA A 13 -17.43 23.65 1.52
CA ALA A 13 -18.59 24.55 1.46
C ALA A 13 -19.63 24.06 0.42
N LYS A 14 -19.18 23.60 -0.75
CA LYS A 14 -20.05 23.05 -1.80
C LYS A 14 -20.70 21.72 -1.41
N ILE A 15 -20.00 20.82 -0.71
CA ILE A 15 -20.55 19.54 -0.23
C ILE A 15 -21.73 19.78 0.73
N ARG A 16 -21.64 20.81 1.57
CA ARG A 16 -22.72 21.23 2.46
C ARG A 16 -23.81 22.06 1.74
N PHE A 17 -23.68 22.33 0.44
CA PHE A 17 -24.50 23.28 -0.32
C PHE A 17 -24.48 24.71 0.25
N GLY A 18 -23.40 25.08 0.94
CA GLY A 18 -23.19 26.42 1.50
C GLY A 18 -22.76 27.42 0.43
N LYS A 19 -23.49 28.55 0.32
CA LYS A 19 -23.12 29.67 -0.57
C LYS A 19 -21.89 30.47 -0.09
N LYS A 20 -21.52 30.32 1.19
CA LYS A 20 -20.39 30.99 1.83
C LYS A 20 -19.51 29.96 2.52
N ILE A 21 -18.20 30.19 2.46
CA ILE A 21 -17.19 29.39 3.17
C ILE A 21 -17.26 29.77 4.64
N THR A 22 -17.32 28.77 5.52
CA THR A 22 -17.35 28.94 6.97
C THR A 22 -16.03 28.51 7.61
N THR A 23 -15.78 28.91 8.85
CA THR A 23 -14.57 28.52 9.60
C THR A 23 -14.43 27.01 9.73
N ALA A 24 -15.55 26.29 9.90
CA ALA A 24 -15.58 24.84 9.95
C ALA A 24 -15.11 24.18 8.64
N ASP A 25 -15.33 24.81 7.48
CA ASP A 25 -14.86 24.29 6.19
C ASP A 25 -13.32 24.44 6.08
N ALA A 26 -12.78 25.53 6.63
CA ALA A 26 -11.33 25.79 6.67
C ALA A 26 -10.60 24.87 7.67
N GLU A 27 -11.22 24.57 8.81
CA GLU A 27 -10.70 23.63 9.81
C GLU A 27 -10.61 22.20 9.24
N LYS A 28 -11.64 21.74 8.53
CA LYS A 28 -11.62 20.44 7.83
C LYS A 28 -10.52 20.39 6.77
N ALA A 29 -10.39 21.45 5.97
CA ALA A 29 -9.33 21.55 4.97
C ALA A 29 -7.93 21.51 5.61
N TYR A 30 -7.74 22.16 6.76
CA TYR A 30 -6.48 22.13 7.49
C TYR A 30 -6.16 20.74 8.04
N SER A 31 -7.12 20.08 8.69
CA SER A 31 -6.94 18.72 9.22
C SER A 31 -6.52 17.73 8.13
N LEU A 32 -7.17 17.80 6.96
CA LEU A 32 -6.88 16.91 5.84
C LEU A 32 -5.48 17.20 5.26
N LEU A 33 -5.10 18.46 5.12
CA LEU A 33 -3.75 18.83 4.67
C LEU A 33 -2.65 18.49 5.69
N SER A 34 -2.95 18.55 6.99
CA SER A 34 -2.01 18.17 8.04
C SER A 34 -1.73 16.67 8.02
N TYR A 35 -2.76 15.86 7.76
CA TYR A 35 -2.61 14.41 7.63
C TYR A 35 -1.89 14.03 6.33
N ALA A 36 -2.27 14.68 5.22
CA ALA A 36 -1.70 14.39 3.91
C ALA A 36 -0.29 14.95 3.70
N LYS A 37 0.19 15.85 4.57
CA LYS A 37 1.59 16.26 4.57
C LYS A 37 2.41 15.11 5.16
N PRO A 38 3.23 14.42 4.36
CA PRO A 38 4.20 13.51 4.94
C PRO A 38 5.06 14.34 5.90
N GLN A 39 5.23 13.86 7.13
CA GLN A 39 6.32 14.39 7.96
C GLN A 39 7.60 14.10 7.21
N GLU A 40 8.08 15.10 6.48
CA GLU A 40 9.48 15.16 6.06
C GLU A 40 10.27 14.81 7.31
N ARG A 41 10.99 13.69 7.25
CA ARG A 41 11.93 13.34 8.30
C ARG A 41 12.87 14.52 8.41
N LEU A 42 12.68 15.35 9.42
CA LEU A 42 13.75 16.15 9.94
C LEU A 42 14.78 15.12 10.39
N ASP A 43 15.84 14.94 9.59
CA ASP A 43 17.07 14.29 10.01
C ASP A 43 17.69 15.16 11.11
N SER A 44 16.99 15.21 12.24
CA SER A 44 17.42 15.80 13.48
C SER A 44 18.34 14.77 14.10
N ASN A 45 19.56 14.76 13.58
CA ASN A 45 20.72 14.11 14.14
C ASN A 45 21.12 14.79 15.47
N GLU A 46 20.19 14.82 16.43
CA GLU A 46 20.46 15.35 17.77
C GLU A 46 19.46 14.81 18.81
N LYS A 47 19.32 13.48 18.92
CA LYS A 47 18.87 12.81 20.16
C LYS A 47 19.62 11.49 20.40
N ILE A 48 20.93 11.47 20.18
CA ILE A 48 21.83 10.45 20.74
C ILE A 48 22.33 10.97 22.09
N SER A 49 21.58 10.75 23.19
CA SER A 49 22.21 10.76 24.54
C SER A 49 21.36 10.21 25.69
N PHE A 50 20.03 10.08 25.60
CA PHE A 50 19.22 9.87 26.82
C PHE A 50 18.69 8.45 27.12
N GLN A 51 19.06 7.41 26.36
CA GLN A 51 18.59 6.02 26.63
C GLN A 51 19.70 5.00 26.89
N GLN A 52 20.90 5.43 27.28
CA GLN A 52 22.02 4.51 27.52
C GLN A 52 22.00 3.77 28.89
N SER A 53 20.88 3.72 29.62
CA SER A 53 20.90 3.19 31.00
C SER A 53 19.93 2.06 31.38
N LYS A 54 19.08 1.52 30.49
CA LYS A 54 18.28 0.32 30.83
C LYS A 54 17.93 -0.57 29.64
N GLN A 55 18.77 -1.55 29.35
CA GLN A 55 18.40 -2.98 29.14
C GLN A 55 19.52 -3.71 28.38
N ARG A 56 20.66 -3.87 29.06
CA ARG A 56 21.56 -4.99 28.82
C ARG A 56 20.92 -6.26 29.41
N LEU A 57 19.85 -6.80 28.83
CA LEU A 57 19.47 -8.21 29.04
C LEU A 57 18.33 -8.65 28.11
N ARG A 58 18.67 -9.06 26.89
CA ARG A 58 18.06 -10.18 26.12
C ARG A 58 18.51 -10.11 24.67
N GLN A 59 19.72 -10.62 24.46
CA GLN A 59 20.22 -11.03 23.17
C GLN A 59 19.50 -12.32 22.78
N SER A 60 18.69 -12.29 21.73
CA SER A 60 18.67 -13.24 20.59
C SER A 60 17.33 -13.17 19.86
N THR A 61 17.43 -13.30 18.53
CA THR A 61 16.34 -13.51 17.58
C THR A 61 15.81 -12.27 16.86
N GLN A 62 16.53 -11.91 15.80
CA GLN A 62 16.06 -11.92 14.41
C GLN A 62 14.84 -11.05 14.04
N GLN A 63 15.14 -10.08 13.18
CA GLN A 63 14.30 -9.56 12.09
C GLN A 63 12.97 -8.89 12.44
N GLN A 64 13.08 -7.56 12.54
CA GLN A 64 12.29 -6.60 11.75
C GLN A 64 10.81 -6.94 11.59
N SER A 65 10.03 -6.50 12.57
CA SER A 65 8.60 -6.28 12.47
C SER A 65 8.25 -5.03 13.27
N ARG A 66 7.14 -4.39 12.84
CA ARG A 66 6.36 -3.30 13.46
C ARG A 66 6.36 -1.97 12.73
N GLU A 67 5.22 -1.37 12.41
CA GLU A 67 3.80 -1.79 12.47
C GLU A 67 2.99 -0.70 11.73
N GLU A 68 1.91 -1.14 11.08
CA GLU A 68 0.56 -0.55 11.00
C GLU A 68 0.35 0.88 10.45
N ASP A 69 -0.44 0.95 9.37
CA ASP A 69 -1.68 1.74 9.38
C ASP A 69 -2.76 0.96 8.60
N GLU A 70 -3.84 0.64 9.31
CA GLU A 70 -5.07 0.04 8.76
C GLU A 70 -6.03 1.13 8.24
N GLU A 71 -7.00 0.64 7.46
CA GLU A 71 -8.27 1.26 7.03
C GLU A 71 -8.29 1.93 5.64
N ASP A 72 -8.76 1.18 4.63
CA ASP A 72 -10.14 1.38 4.16
C ASP A 72 -10.69 0.12 3.48
N THR A 73 -12.00 -0.03 3.62
CA THR A 73 -12.83 -1.22 3.51
C THR A 73 -13.31 -1.43 2.08
N THR A 74 -13.28 -2.67 1.58
CA THR A 74 -14.46 -3.41 1.08
C THR A 74 -14.05 -4.73 0.45
N GLN A 75 -14.74 -5.80 0.87
CA GLN A 75 -14.59 -7.20 0.48
C GLN A 75 -13.33 -7.83 1.06
N THR A 76 -13.49 -8.71 2.05
CA THR A 76 -12.41 -9.54 2.60
C THR A 76 -11.63 -10.20 1.46
N PRO A 77 -10.43 -9.70 1.10
CA PRO A 77 -9.60 -10.48 0.21
C PRO A 77 -9.04 -11.61 1.07
N ALA A 78 -9.00 -12.83 0.54
CA ALA A 78 -8.34 -13.94 1.23
C ALA A 78 -6.82 -13.70 1.47
N ILE A 79 -6.28 -12.54 1.07
CA ILE A 79 -4.87 -12.16 1.12
C ILE A 79 -4.68 -10.83 1.88
N SER A 80 -3.72 -10.81 2.82
CA SER A 80 -3.36 -9.58 3.55
C SER A 80 -2.60 -8.59 2.65
N VAL A 81 -2.56 -7.31 3.05
CA VAL A 81 -1.92 -6.23 2.28
C VAL A 81 -0.42 -6.49 2.05
N ASP A 82 0.29 -6.97 3.06
CA ASP A 82 1.70 -7.34 2.96
C ASP A 82 1.92 -8.48 1.96
N ARG A 83 1.04 -9.48 2.01
CA ARG A 83 1.07 -10.66 1.13
C ARG A 83 0.76 -10.26 -0.32
N PHE A 84 -0.18 -9.37 -0.53
CA PHE A 84 -0.51 -8.81 -1.85
C PHE A 84 0.67 -8.02 -2.43
N SER A 85 1.31 -7.19 -1.63
CA SER A 85 2.48 -6.40 -2.05
C SER A 85 3.66 -7.31 -2.45
N ALA A 86 3.89 -8.39 -1.69
CA ALA A 86 4.86 -9.41 -2.05
C ALA A 86 4.45 -10.14 -3.35
N PHE A 87 3.18 -10.54 -3.49
CA PHE A 87 2.66 -11.19 -4.68
C PHE A 87 2.86 -10.34 -5.94
N ARG A 88 2.52 -9.06 -5.89
CA ARG A 88 2.72 -8.11 -7.01
C ARG A 88 4.18 -8.02 -7.44
N ARG A 89 5.10 -7.97 -6.47
CA ARG A 89 6.55 -7.96 -6.74
C ARG A 89 6.98 -9.25 -7.45
N HIS A 90 6.54 -10.40 -6.95
CA HIS A 90 6.84 -11.70 -7.54
C HIS A 90 6.28 -11.85 -8.95
N LEU A 91 5.05 -11.37 -9.17
CA LEU A 91 4.43 -11.37 -10.49
C LEU A 91 5.26 -10.56 -11.48
N ARG A 92 5.59 -9.29 -11.17
CA ARG A 92 6.44 -8.46 -12.04
C ARG A 92 7.79 -9.11 -12.31
N GLN A 93 8.43 -9.62 -11.26
CA GLN A 93 9.70 -10.32 -11.40
C GLN A 93 9.62 -11.55 -12.32
N ALA A 94 8.49 -12.28 -12.31
CA ALA A 94 8.28 -13.42 -13.20
C ALA A 94 8.23 -13.00 -14.69
N PHE A 95 7.56 -11.89 -15.01
CA PHE A 95 7.53 -11.33 -16.36
C PHE A 95 8.90 -10.76 -16.77
N ASP A 96 9.56 -10.00 -15.88
CA ASP A 96 10.88 -9.42 -16.13
C ASP A 96 11.95 -10.49 -16.41
N ASN A 97 11.94 -11.58 -15.64
CA ASN A 97 12.89 -12.69 -15.80
C ASN A 97 12.74 -13.39 -17.15
N ARG A 98 11.51 -13.50 -17.66
CA ARG A 98 11.21 -14.13 -18.96
C ARG A 98 11.28 -13.14 -20.11
N ARG A 99 11.33 -11.84 -19.82
CA ARG A 99 11.26 -10.74 -20.79
C ARG A 99 10.04 -10.85 -21.70
N THR A 100 8.91 -11.24 -21.13
CA THR A 100 7.61 -11.32 -21.83
C THR A 100 6.60 -10.43 -21.12
N GLU A 101 5.60 -9.96 -21.87
CA GLU A 101 4.47 -9.18 -21.32
C GLU A 101 3.19 -10.03 -21.22
N LEU A 102 3.24 -11.24 -21.76
CA LEU A 102 2.18 -12.25 -21.73
C LEU A 102 2.69 -13.51 -21.05
N MET A 103 1.86 -14.07 -20.17
CA MET A 103 2.11 -15.35 -19.53
C MET A 103 0.79 -16.07 -19.25
N SER A 104 0.79 -17.40 -19.33
CA SER A 104 -0.39 -18.16 -18.91
C SER A 104 -0.60 -18.06 -17.40
N LYS A 105 -1.86 -18.11 -16.94
CA LYS A 105 -2.19 -18.02 -15.51
C LYS A 105 -1.45 -19.07 -14.68
N ASP A 106 -1.43 -20.33 -15.15
CA ASP A 106 -0.79 -21.44 -14.43
C ASP A 106 0.73 -21.25 -14.31
N GLU A 107 1.37 -20.71 -15.34
CA GLU A 107 2.80 -20.46 -15.37
C GLU A 107 3.20 -19.27 -14.48
N ALA A 108 2.37 -18.23 -14.46
CA ALA A 108 2.54 -17.11 -13.54
C ALA A 108 2.43 -17.58 -12.09
N ILE A 109 1.42 -18.39 -11.78
CA ILE A 109 1.23 -18.97 -10.45
C ILE A 109 2.41 -19.86 -10.06
N ALA A 110 2.87 -20.74 -10.95
CA ALA A 110 4.02 -21.61 -10.69
C ALA A 110 5.29 -20.78 -10.39
N SER A 111 5.54 -19.73 -11.18
CA SER A 111 6.70 -18.85 -11.00
C SER A 111 6.64 -18.09 -9.68
N ILE A 112 5.46 -17.55 -9.32
CA ILE A 112 5.24 -16.87 -8.03
C ILE A 112 5.42 -17.86 -6.87
N GLN A 113 4.90 -19.08 -7.02
CA GLN A 113 4.94 -20.10 -5.99
C GLN A 113 6.37 -20.63 -5.74
N GLU A 114 7.19 -20.71 -6.79
CA GLU A 114 8.61 -21.02 -6.70
C GLU A 114 9.38 -19.92 -5.97
N GLN A 115 9.19 -18.66 -6.39
CA GLN A 115 9.82 -17.50 -5.75
C GLN A 115 9.40 -17.31 -4.29
N ALA A 116 8.16 -17.69 -3.95
CA ALA A 116 7.64 -17.59 -2.59
C ALA A 116 8.26 -18.62 -1.64
N SER A 117 8.86 -19.71 -2.14
CA SER A 117 9.61 -20.76 -1.41
C SER A 117 9.00 -21.20 -0.06
N ASN A 118 9.20 -20.43 1.02
CA ASN A 118 8.69 -20.69 2.38
C ASN A 118 7.28 -20.14 2.66
N ASN A 119 6.80 -19.17 1.88
CA ASN A 119 5.53 -18.48 2.12
C ASN A 119 4.56 -18.69 0.95
N ARG A 120 4.16 -19.95 0.74
CA ARG A 120 3.30 -20.34 -0.38
C ARG A 120 1.94 -19.63 -0.34
N TYR A 121 1.39 -19.30 -1.51
CA TYR A 121 0.06 -18.70 -1.60
C TYR A 121 -0.99 -19.80 -1.75
N SER A 122 -2.07 -19.70 -1.00
CA SER A 122 -3.24 -20.55 -1.19
C SER A 122 -3.98 -20.16 -2.47
N ASN A 123 -4.81 -21.08 -2.99
CA ASN A 123 -5.64 -20.78 -4.18
C ASN A 123 -6.56 -19.58 -3.95
N GLY A 124 -7.08 -19.41 -2.74
CA GLY A 124 -7.90 -18.24 -2.38
C GLY A 124 -7.11 -16.94 -2.42
N GLU A 125 -5.88 -16.93 -1.90
CA GLU A 125 -4.98 -15.77 -1.95
C GLU A 125 -4.60 -15.41 -3.39
N ILE A 126 -4.30 -16.41 -4.22
CA ILE A 126 -3.92 -16.20 -5.63
C ILE A 126 -5.08 -15.56 -6.41
N VAL A 127 -6.29 -16.09 -6.27
CA VAL A 127 -7.47 -15.56 -6.96
C VAL A 127 -7.74 -14.13 -6.51
N ALA A 128 -7.76 -13.88 -5.20
CA ALA A 128 -7.98 -12.54 -4.66
C ALA A 128 -6.88 -11.55 -5.10
N ALA A 129 -5.62 -11.98 -5.18
CA ALA A 129 -4.53 -11.14 -5.66
C ALA A 129 -4.65 -10.82 -7.15
N LEU A 130 -5.01 -11.80 -7.99
CA LEU A 130 -5.20 -11.58 -9.42
C LEU A 130 -6.40 -10.66 -9.70
N GLU A 131 -7.52 -10.86 -9.01
CA GLU A 131 -8.69 -9.97 -9.10
C GLU A 131 -8.32 -8.55 -8.72
N ARG A 132 -7.66 -8.36 -7.57
CA ARG A 132 -7.22 -7.03 -7.13
C ARG A 132 -6.23 -6.37 -8.11
N LEU A 133 -5.33 -7.13 -8.72
CA LEU A 133 -4.43 -6.59 -9.74
C LEU A 133 -5.17 -6.18 -11.02
N SER A 134 -6.25 -6.89 -11.36
CA SER A 134 -7.13 -6.54 -12.48
C SER A 134 -7.92 -5.27 -12.17
N ASP A 135 -8.44 -5.13 -10.95
CA ASP A 135 -9.16 -3.94 -10.49
C ASP A 135 -8.24 -2.70 -10.42
N GLU A 136 -6.98 -2.90 -10.02
CA GLU A 136 -5.93 -1.87 -10.06
C GLU A 136 -5.43 -1.57 -11.48
N ASN A 137 -6.03 -2.17 -12.53
CA ASN A 137 -5.63 -2.05 -13.93
C ASN A 137 -4.12 -2.30 -14.14
N SER A 138 -3.52 -3.13 -13.29
CA SER A 138 -2.10 -3.50 -13.37
C SER A 138 -1.90 -4.75 -14.23
N ILE A 139 -2.96 -5.53 -14.42
CA ILE A 139 -3.00 -6.69 -15.31
C ILE A 139 -4.32 -6.74 -16.07
N MET A 140 -4.30 -7.38 -17.23
CA MET A 140 -5.50 -7.82 -17.95
C MET A 140 -5.50 -9.34 -18.02
N MET A 141 -6.66 -9.95 -17.81
CA MET A 141 -6.85 -11.40 -17.98
C MET A 141 -7.70 -11.63 -19.24
N ALA A 142 -7.17 -12.39 -20.21
CA ALA A 142 -7.90 -12.79 -21.41
C ALA A 142 -7.49 -14.21 -21.82
N ASP A 143 -8.46 -15.05 -22.17
CA ASP A 143 -8.25 -16.42 -22.66
C ASP A 143 -7.34 -17.30 -21.77
N GLY A 144 -7.43 -17.12 -20.44
CA GLY A 144 -6.57 -17.84 -19.48
C GLY A 144 -5.14 -17.31 -19.38
N ASN A 145 -4.82 -16.24 -20.09
CA ASN A 145 -3.53 -15.55 -20.06
C ASN A 145 -3.62 -14.24 -19.28
N ILE A 146 -2.50 -13.86 -18.68
CA ILE A 146 -2.28 -12.62 -17.95
C ILE A 146 -1.37 -11.73 -18.78
N PHE A 147 -1.77 -10.48 -18.94
CA PHE A 147 -1.04 -9.42 -19.62
C PHE A 147 -0.73 -8.31 -18.62
N LEU A 148 0.49 -7.80 -18.62
CA LEU A 148 0.81 -6.58 -17.87
C LEU A 148 0.34 -5.35 -18.65
N ILE A 149 -0.20 -4.34 -17.93
CA ILE A 149 -0.62 -3.04 -18.47
C ILE A 149 0.25 -1.92 -17.88
#